data_AF-A0A2V1BMZ0-F1
#
_entry.id   AF-A0A2V1BMZ0-F1
#
_cell.length_a   1.000
_cell.length_b   1.000
_cell.length_c   1.000
_cell.angle_alpha   90.00
_cell.angle_beta   90.00
_cell.angle_gamma   90.00
#
_symmetry.space_group_name_H-M   'P 1'
#
loop_
_entity.id
_entity.type
_entity.pdbx_description
1 polymer ?
#
loop_
_entity_poly.entity_id
_entity_poly.type
_entity_poly.pdbx_seq_one_letter_code
_entity_poly.pdbx_strand_id
1 'polypeptide(L)'
;MLRHIIGSLNILIRKDLGYGAVTDWNFSLQERKECFCNEQFDVKACSVQGIYKTADVMAHDTESVACTNPINVIMEEIVKYPIPEDEMDRLHEDIQRQSNKPIAFILGHGLWSNLELQSSVNWLDVVLTGIRDILGKEWTGLFVTPNAAGKEKPDDWIVTQGNKALMLYEEAMGILAKERDIAHLGTWNMSIQSNKYDGVHLDMRGNLVKAMMVLNWLNLVG
;
A
#
# COMPACT_ATOMS: atom_id res chain seq x y z
N MET A 1 -1.51 2.25 5.15
CA MET A 1 -0.14 1.67 5.02
C MET A 1 0.22 1.38 3.57
N LEU A 2 -0.58 0.61 2.82
CA LEU A 2 -0.37 0.38 1.38
C LEU A 2 -0.37 1.66 0.53
N ARG A 3 -1.25 2.64 0.85
CA ARG A 3 -1.26 3.94 0.16
C ARG A 3 0.11 4.60 0.08
N HIS A 4 0.95 4.44 1.11
CA HIS A 4 2.28 5.03 1.12
C HIS A 4 3.28 4.23 0.30
N ILE A 5 3.09 2.92 0.16
CA ILE A 5 3.88 2.12 -0.80
C ILE A 5 3.55 2.57 -2.22
N ILE A 6 2.27 2.77 -2.54
CA ILE A 6 1.82 3.25 -3.86
C ILE A 6 2.35 4.66 -4.14
N GLY A 7 2.26 5.58 -3.18
CA GLY A 7 2.88 6.91 -3.31
C GLY A 7 4.38 6.82 -3.55
N SER A 8 5.10 5.98 -2.80
CA SER A 8 6.54 5.77 -3.00
C SER A 8 6.90 5.07 -4.31
N LEU A 9 6.05 4.18 -4.84
CA LEU A 9 6.22 3.62 -6.18
C LEU A 9 6.11 4.74 -7.24
N ASN A 10 5.17 5.67 -7.09
CA ASN A 10 5.05 6.81 -8.00
C ASN A 10 6.26 7.76 -7.92
N ILE A 11 6.84 7.97 -6.73
CA ILE A 11 8.13 8.67 -6.59
C ILE A 11 9.21 8.01 -7.44
N LEU A 12 9.32 6.67 -7.40
CA LEU A 12 10.34 5.94 -8.16
C LEU A 12 10.06 5.96 -9.68
N ILE A 13 8.80 5.81 -10.09
CA ILE A 13 8.36 5.85 -11.49
C ILE A 13 8.63 7.24 -12.10
N ARG A 14 8.37 8.31 -11.34
CA ARG A 14 8.55 9.71 -11.77
C ARG A 14 9.96 10.25 -11.54
N LYS A 15 10.77 9.54 -10.74
CA LYS A 15 12.08 10.01 -10.23
C LYS A 15 12.01 11.37 -9.54
N ASP A 16 10.91 11.62 -8.83
CA ASP A 16 10.64 12.90 -8.17
C ASP A 16 10.45 12.71 -6.66
N LEU A 17 11.48 13.06 -5.89
CA LEU A 17 11.42 13.05 -4.42
C LEU A 17 10.58 14.20 -3.85
N GLY A 18 10.34 15.25 -4.63
CA GLY A 18 9.66 16.46 -4.21
C GLY A 18 8.14 16.32 -4.16
N TYR A 19 7.55 15.81 -5.26
CA TYR A 19 6.10 15.70 -5.42
C TYR A 19 5.63 14.38 -6.04
N GLY A 20 6.55 13.42 -6.22
CA GLY A 20 6.29 12.19 -6.97
C GLY A 20 5.13 11.35 -6.43
N ALA A 21 4.75 11.47 -5.15
CA ALA A 21 3.67 10.70 -4.54
C ALA A 21 2.30 11.39 -4.59
N VAL A 22 2.24 12.65 -5.01
CA VAL A 22 1.03 13.50 -4.94
C VAL A 22 0.70 14.13 -6.29
N THR A 23 -0.54 14.59 -6.39
CA THR A 23 -1.10 15.25 -7.58
C THR A 23 -0.76 16.74 -7.61
N ASP A 24 0.53 17.09 -7.64
CA ASP A 24 0.98 18.48 -7.48
C ASP A 24 0.52 19.45 -8.59
N TRP A 25 0.10 18.92 -9.74
CA TRP A 25 -0.59 19.69 -10.77
C TRP A 25 -1.89 20.35 -10.28
N ASN A 26 -2.48 19.86 -9.19
CA ASN A 26 -3.66 20.44 -8.54
C ASN A 26 -3.31 21.38 -7.37
N PHE A 27 -2.04 21.54 -7.01
CA PHE A 27 -1.67 22.31 -5.82
C PHE A 27 -1.65 23.82 -6.08
N SER A 28 -2.19 24.56 -5.11
CA SER A 28 -1.89 25.96 -4.90
C SER A 28 -0.40 26.19 -4.60
N LEU A 29 0.05 27.43 -4.71
CA LEU A 29 1.42 27.81 -4.34
C LEU A 29 1.75 27.52 -2.87
N GLN A 30 0.74 27.53 -1.99
CA GLN A 30 0.92 27.22 -0.58
C GLN A 30 1.07 25.71 -0.38
N GLU A 31 0.19 24.90 -0.98
CA GLU A 31 0.26 23.44 -0.92
C GLU A 31 1.58 22.91 -1.49
N ARG A 32 2.09 23.51 -2.58
CA ARG A 32 3.43 23.16 -3.10
C ARG A 32 4.53 23.34 -2.04
N LYS A 33 4.46 24.39 -1.22
CA LYS A 33 5.46 24.59 -0.15
C LYS A 33 5.25 23.62 1.01
N GLU A 34 4.00 23.38 1.38
CA GLU A 34 3.64 22.56 2.54
C GLU A 34 3.79 21.06 2.29
N CYS A 35 3.63 20.61 1.04
CA CYS A 35 3.63 19.20 0.67
C CYS A 35 4.92 18.72 0.01
N PHE A 36 5.99 19.51 0.02
CA PHE A 36 7.24 19.13 -0.63
C PHE A 36 8.00 18.05 0.17
N CYS A 37 8.62 17.07 -0.50
CA CYS A 37 9.45 16.03 0.13
C CYS A 37 8.72 15.12 1.14
N ASN A 38 9.12 15.12 2.42
CA ASN A 38 8.59 14.17 3.42
C ASN A 38 7.11 14.45 3.71
N GLU A 39 6.73 15.70 3.59
CA GLU A 39 5.45 16.25 3.94
C GLU A 39 4.32 15.70 3.06
N GLN A 40 4.65 15.16 1.88
CA GLN A 40 3.74 14.33 1.06
C GLN A 40 3.10 13.18 1.87
N PHE A 41 3.80 12.65 2.87
CA PHE A 41 3.36 11.55 3.72
C PHE A 41 2.99 12.00 5.14
N ASP A 42 3.69 13.02 5.64
CA ASP A 42 3.64 13.44 7.03
C ASP A 42 2.55 14.49 7.31
N VAL A 43 2.05 15.15 6.27
CA VAL A 43 0.96 16.14 6.38
C VAL A 43 -0.33 15.54 5.85
N LYS A 44 -1.35 15.47 6.71
CA LYS A 44 -2.66 14.87 6.38
C LYS A 44 -3.30 15.48 5.12
N ALA A 45 -3.22 16.80 4.97
CA ALA A 45 -3.76 17.51 3.80
C ALA A 45 -3.04 17.14 2.49
N CYS A 46 -1.75 16.82 2.56
CA CYS A 46 -0.98 16.35 1.41
C CYS A 46 -1.28 14.88 1.10
N SER A 47 -1.44 14.04 2.13
CA SER A 47 -1.74 12.62 1.95
C SER A 47 -3.09 12.35 1.28
N VAL A 48 -4.09 13.25 1.39
CA VAL A 48 -5.38 13.08 0.68
C VAL A 48 -5.27 13.38 -0.82
N GLN A 49 -4.19 14.05 -1.24
CA GLN A 49 -3.88 14.34 -2.64
C GLN A 49 -2.92 13.31 -3.27
N GLY A 50 -2.78 12.15 -2.62
CA GLY A 50 -1.91 11.08 -3.08
C GLY A 50 -2.34 10.50 -4.44
N ILE A 51 -1.38 10.01 -5.20
CA ILE A 51 -1.65 9.31 -6.47
C ILE A 51 -2.07 7.88 -6.17
N TYR A 52 -3.26 7.50 -6.65
CA TYR A 52 -3.81 6.14 -6.50
C TYR A 52 -3.75 5.32 -7.78
N LYS A 53 -3.80 5.97 -8.96
CA LYS A 53 -3.71 5.30 -10.27
C LYS A 53 -2.65 5.99 -11.13
N THR A 54 -1.77 5.22 -11.78
CA THR A 54 -0.81 5.77 -12.75
C THR A 54 -1.52 6.43 -13.94
N ALA A 55 -2.74 6.00 -14.26
CA ALA A 55 -3.56 6.61 -15.30
C ALA A 55 -3.82 8.11 -15.05
N ASP A 56 -3.96 8.55 -13.80
CA ASP A 56 -4.19 9.96 -13.46
C ASP A 56 -2.96 10.81 -13.78
N VAL A 57 -1.76 10.29 -13.51
CA VAL A 57 -0.48 10.92 -13.89
C VAL A 57 -0.39 10.99 -15.41
N MET A 58 -0.68 9.89 -16.11
CA MET A 58 -0.63 9.88 -17.57
C MET A 58 -1.60 10.88 -18.22
N ALA A 59 -2.73 11.19 -17.57
CA ALA A 59 -3.72 12.14 -18.06
C ALA A 59 -3.34 13.62 -17.82
N HIS A 60 -2.56 13.94 -16.79
CA HIS A 60 -2.32 15.32 -16.35
C HIS A 60 -0.85 15.75 -16.36
N ASP A 61 0.09 14.80 -16.23
CA ASP A 61 1.52 15.06 -16.05
C ASP A 61 2.36 13.93 -16.69
N THR A 62 2.08 13.64 -17.97
CA THR A 62 2.71 12.54 -18.72
C THR A 62 4.23 12.68 -18.79
N GLU A 63 4.76 13.91 -18.85
CA GLU A 63 6.20 14.18 -18.96
C GLU A 63 6.97 13.82 -17.69
N SER A 64 6.30 13.73 -16.53
CA SER A 64 6.95 13.32 -15.28
C SER A 64 7.29 11.83 -15.21
N VAL A 65 6.69 10.98 -16.07
CA VAL A 65 6.92 9.54 -16.03
C VAL A 65 8.28 9.19 -16.65
N ALA A 66 9.21 8.70 -15.83
CA ALA A 66 10.57 8.41 -16.27
C ALA A 66 10.74 7.01 -16.89
N CYS A 67 9.70 6.17 -16.85
CA CYS A 67 9.72 4.80 -17.37
C CYS A 67 9.37 4.78 -18.87
N THR A 68 10.15 4.04 -19.67
CA THR A 68 9.91 3.91 -21.12
C THR A 68 8.74 3.00 -21.47
N ASN A 69 8.48 2.00 -20.63
CA ASN A 69 7.38 1.06 -20.82
C ASN A 69 6.15 1.54 -20.04
N PRO A 70 4.93 1.36 -20.58
CA PRO A 70 3.71 1.64 -19.83
C PRO A 70 3.64 0.79 -18.56
N ILE A 71 3.45 1.47 -17.43
CA ILE A 71 3.26 0.90 -16.09
C ILE A 71 1.82 1.16 -15.67
N ASN A 72 1.19 0.15 -15.08
CA ASN A 72 -0.15 0.27 -14.51
C ASN A 72 -0.08 -0.07 -13.02
N VAL A 73 -0.03 0.95 -12.16
CA VAL A 73 -0.21 0.81 -10.71
C VAL A 73 -1.58 1.37 -10.36
N ILE A 74 -2.37 0.56 -9.65
CA ILE A 74 -3.71 0.89 -9.18
C ILE A 74 -3.77 0.53 -7.70
N MET A 75 -4.39 1.39 -6.90
CA MET A 75 -4.72 1.11 -5.52
C MET A 75 -6.23 1.04 -5.33
N GLU A 76 -6.66 -0.04 -4.69
CA GLU A 76 -8.01 -0.21 -4.17
C GLU A 76 -8.02 -0.10 -2.64
N GLU A 77 -8.93 0.69 -2.08
CA GLU A 77 -9.11 0.82 -0.63
C GLU A 77 -10.30 -0.02 -0.17
N ILE A 78 -10.00 -1.27 0.22
CA ILE A 78 -10.97 -2.24 0.72
C ILE A 78 -10.57 -2.61 2.15
N VAL A 79 -11.09 -1.87 3.13
CA VAL A 79 -10.51 -1.85 4.49
C VAL A 79 -11.37 -2.49 5.57
N LYS A 80 -12.62 -2.82 5.26
CA LYS A 80 -13.58 -3.37 6.22
C LYS A 80 -13.88 -4.83 5.92
N TYR A 81 -14.27 -5.55 6.97
CA TYR A 81 -14.91 -6.84 6.86
C TYR A 81 -16.22 -6.84 7.67
N PRO A 82 -17.35 -7.31 7.13
CA PRO A 82 -17.57 -7.75 5.74
C PRO A 82 -17.30 -6.66 4.69
N ILE A 83 -16.89 -7.07 3.48
CA ILE A 83 -16.57 -6.15 2.39
C ILE A 83 -17.88 -5.70 1.72
N PRO A 84 -18.11 -4.38 1.55
CA PRO A 84 -19.24 -3.87 0.77
C PRO A 84 -19.25 -4.38 -0.68
N GLU A 85 -20.44 -4.62 -1.23
CA GLU A 85 -20.58 -5.15 -2.60
C GLU A 85 -19.99 -4.20 -3.64
N ASP A 86 -20.18 -2.89 -3.48
CA ASP A 86 -19.65 -1.86 -4.38
C ASP A 86 -18.11 -1.80 -4.38
N GLU A 87 -17.44 -2.13 -3.26
CA GLU A 87 -15.98 -2.23 -3.21
C GLU A 87 -15.48 -3.47 -3.98
N MET A 88 -16.23 -4.58 -3.94
CA MET A 88 -15.91 -5.78 -4.72
C MET A 88 -16.18 -5.59 -6.21
N ASP A 89 -17.27 -4.92 -6.58
CA ASP A 89 -17.58 -4.60 -7.97
C ASP A 89 -16.49 -3.73 -8.58
N ARG A 90 -16.03 -2.70 -7.86
CA ARG A 90 -14.92 -1.84 -8.30
C ARG A 90 -13.62 -2.64 -8.47
N LEU A 91 -13.30 -3.56 -7.55
CA LEU A 91 -12.17 -4.46 -7.71
C LEU A 91 -12.29 -5.30 -8.99
N HIS A 92 -13.47 -5.89 -9.25
CA HIS A 92 -13.70 -6.71 -10.43
C HIS A 92 -13.56 -5.93 -11.74
N GLU A 93 -13.98 -4.66 -11.76
CA GLU A 93 -13.78 -3.75 -12.91
C GLU A 93 -12.30 -3.45 -13.15
N ASP A 94 -11.55 -3.12 -12.09
CA ASP A 94 -10.14 -2.72 -12.21
C ASP A 94 -9.21 -3.89 -12.57
N ILE A 95 -9.55 -5.13 -12.20
CA ILE A 95 -8.72 -6.32 -12.49
C ILE A 95 -9.05 -7.00 -13.81
N GLN A 96 -10.02 -6.49 -14.59
CA GLN A 96 -10.29 -7.01 -15.93
C GLN A 96 -9.00 -7.02 -16.75
N ARG A 97 -8.69 -8.16 -17.37
CA ARG A 97 -7.42 -8.33 -18.08
C ARG A 97 -7.37 -7.44 -19.32
N GLN A 98 -6.60 -6.36 -19.23
CA GLN A 98 -6.38 -5.42 -20.34
C GLN A 98 -5.18 -5.78 -21.23
N SER A 99 -4.30 -6.68 -20.78
CA SER A 99 -3.12 -7.12 -21.54
C SER A 99 -2.64 -8.50 -21.09
N ASN A 100 -1.70 -9.09 -21.84
CA ASN A 100 -1.07 -10.36 -21.48
C ASN A 100 0.08 -10.20 -20.45
N LYS A 101 0.26 -9.01 -19.86
CA LYS A 101 1.29 -8.81 -18.84
C LYS A 101 0.89 -9.52 -17.53
N PRO A 102 1.86 -10.08 -16.78
CA PRO A 102 1.60 -10.63 -15.45
C PRO A 102 0.97 -9.59 -14.53
N ILE A 103 0.00 -10.02 -13.71
CA ILE A 103 -0.66 -9.19 -12.71
C ILE A 103 -0.15 -9.58 -11.33
N ALA A 104 0.27 -8.58 -10.55
CA ALA A 104 0.71 -8.75 -9.18
C ALA A 104 -0.20 -7.97 -8.24
N PHE A 105 -0.64 -8.61 -7.15
CA PHE A 105 -1.45 -7.99 -6.10
C PHE A 105 -0.59 -7.76 -4.86
N ILE A 106 -0.58 -6.52 -4.37
CA ILE A 106 0.03 -6.15 -3.10
C ILE A 106 -1.10 -5.91 -2.12
N LEU A 107 -1.33 -6.87 -1.24
CA LEU A 107 -2.43 -6.94 -0.28
C LEU A 107 -1.97 -6.46 1.09
N GLY A 108 -2.89 -5.97 1.92
CA GLY A 108 -2.53 -5.47 3.23
C GLY A 108 -3.75 -5.13 4.07
N HIS A 109 -3.82 -5.73 5.26
CA HIS A 109 -4.91 -5.57 6.22
C HIS A 109 -4.36 -5.64 7.65
N GLY A 110 -5.15 -5.23 8.64
CA GLY A 110 -4.84 -5.42 10.06
C GLY A 110 -5.23 -4.25 10.95
N LEU A 111 -4.70 -3.04 10.73
CA LEU A 111 -4.96 -1.91 11.64
C LEU A 111 -6.44 -1.52 11.69
N TRP A 112 -7.15 -1.60 10.56
CA TRP A 112 -8.59 -1.32 10.48
C TRP A 112 -9.46 -2.37 11.20
N SER A 113 -8.99 -3.61 11.30
CA SER A 113 -9.61 -4.67 12.12
C SER A 113 -9.03 -4.76 13.52
N ASN A 114 -8.27 -3.75 13.98
CA ASN A 114 -7.61 -3.76 15.29
C ASN A 114 -6.70 -4.99 15.52
N LEU A 115 -6.03 -5.44 14.46
CA LEU A 115 -5.19 -6.64 14.41
C LEU A 115 -5.95 -7.94 14.75
N GLU A 116 -7.27 -7.95 14.62
CA GLU A 116 -8.07 -9.16 14.76
C GLU A 116 -7.77 -10.07 13.55
N LEU A 117 -7.24 -11.25 13.86
CA LEU A 117 -6.68 -12.17 12.88
C LEU A 117 -7.78 -12.77 12.02
N GLN A 118 -8.89 -13.19 12.62
CA GLN A 118 -9.97 -13.84 11.89
C GLN A 118 -10.63 -12.89 10.88
N SER A 119 -10.83 -11.63 11.25
CA SER A 119 -11.35 -10.60 10.36
C SER A 119 -10.43 -10.38 9.17
N SER A 120 -9.11 -10.38 9.40
CA SER A 120 -8.12 -10.19 8.33
C SER A 120 -8.02 -11.39 7.40
N VAL A 121 -8.16 -12.60 7.95
CA VAL A 121 -8.22 -13.85 7.18
C VAL A 121 -9.50 -13.90 6.35
N ASN A 122 -10.66 -13.61 6.94
CA ASN A 122 -11.92 -13.63 6.21
C ASN A 122 -11.93 -12.58 5.09
N TRP A 123 -11.42 -11.38 5.37
CA TRP A 123 -11.21 -10.35 4.35
C TRP A 123 -10.33 -10.86 3.21
N LEU A 124 -9.18 -11.47 3.55
CA LEU A 124 -8.25 -12.00 2.56
C LEU A 124 -8.92 -13.07 1.70
N ASP A 125 -9.65 -14.00 2.30
CA ASP A 125 -10.31 -15.08 1.58
C ASP A 125 -11.37 -14.58 0.60
N VAL A 126 -12.15 -13.56 0.97
CA VAL A 126 -13.12 -12.92 0.06
C VAL A 126 -12.41 -12.23 -1.10
N VAL A 127 -11.39 -11.41 -0.83
CA VAL A 127 -10.63 -10.71 -1.88
C VAL A 127 -9.95 -11.72 -2.82
N LEU A 128 -9.31 -12.75 -2.28
CA LEU A 128 -8.65 -13.78 -3.09
C LEU A 128 -9.65 -14.56 -3.96
N THR A 129 -10.88 -14.76 -3.47
CA THR A 129 -11.94 -15.41 -4.25
C THR A 129 -12.35 -14.51 -5.42
N GLY A 130 -12.64 -13.22 -5.19
CA GLY A 130 -12.97 -12.28 -6.27
C GLY A 130 -11.86 -12.13 -7.32
N ILE A 131 -10.59 -12.12 -6.89
CA ILE A 131 -9.45 -12.12 -7.82
C ILE A 131 -9.42 -13.40 -8.67
N ARG A 132 -9.59 -14.57 -8.05
CA ARG A 132 -9.55 -15.87 -8.76
C ARG A 132 -10.72 -16.06 -9.71
N ASP A 133 -11.89 -15.52 -9.38
CA ASP A 133 -13.08 -15.61 -10.22
C ASP A 133 -12.87 -14.88 -11.56
N ILE A 134 -12.08 -13.81 -11.58
CA ILE A 134 -11.78 -13.04 -12.80
C ILE A 134 -10.49 -13.52 -13.50
N LEU A 135 -9.40 -13.73 -12.74
CA LEU A 135 -8.06 -13.96 -13.29
C LEU A 135 -7.60 -15.42 -13.24
N GLY A 136 -8.38 -16.30 -12.62
CA GLY A 136 -7.98 -17.68 -12.37
C GLY A 136 -6.71 -17.76 -11.52
N LYS A 137 -5.68 -18.44 -12.03
CA LYS A 137 -4.40 -18.67 -11.35
C LYS A 137 -3.25 -17.82 -11.89
N GLU A 138 -3.49 -17.00 -12.90
CA GLU A 138 -2.43 -16.28 -13.63
C GLU A 138 -2.13 -14.91 -13.00
N TRP A 139 -1.80 -14.92 -11.71
CA TRP A 139 -1.41 -13.76 -10.93
C TRP A 139 -0.54 -14.19 -9.75
N THR A 140 0.15 -13.22 -9.13
CA THR A 140 0.96 -13.45 -7.93
C THR A 140 0.61 -12.46 -6.84
N GLY A 141 0.75 -12.86 -5.58
CA GLY A 141 0.33 -12.07 -4.43
C GLY A 141 1.45 -11.85 -3.42
N LEU A 142 1.47 -10.64 -2.85
CA LEU A 142 2.28 -10.28 -1.70
C LEU A 142 1.39 -9.68 -0.62
N PHE A 143 1.35 -10.28 0.57
CA PHE A 143 0.68 -9.73 1.74
C PHE A 143 1.67 -8.93 2.58
N VAL A 144 1.37 -7.65 2.83
CA VAL A 144 2.19 -6.72 3.60
C VAL A 144 1.53 -6.44 4.95
N THR A 145 2.22 -6.73 6.04
CA THR A 145 1.73 -6.47 7.40
C THR A 145 2.07 -5.06 7.87
N PRO A 146 1.33 -4.52 8.86
CA PRO A 146 1.53 -3.15 9.36
C PRO A 146 2.94 -2.88 9.93
N ASN A 147 3.34 -1.61 9.91
CA ASN A 147 4.58 -1.16 10.53
C ASN A 147 4.50 -1.31 12.07
N ALA A 148 5.66 -1.26 12.72
CA ALA A 148 5.80 -1.08 14.16
C ALA A 148 5.07 0.17 14.66
N ALA A 149 4.62 0.12 15.91
CA ALA A 149 4.07 1.28 16.61
C ALA A 149 5.22 2.22 17.03
N GLY A 150 5.07 3.50 16.67
CA GLY A 150 5.97 4.59 17.08
C GLY A 150 5.53 5.25 18.39
N LYS A 151 6.39 6.13 18.91
CA LYS A 151 6.19 6.82 20.20
C LYS A 151 4.95 7.73 20.26
N GLU A 152 4.52 8.26 19.11
CA GLU A 152 3.36 9.18 19.03
C GLU A 152 2.03 8.41 18.88
N LYS A 153 2.04 7.08 18.93
CA LYS A 153 0.81 6.28 18.78
C LYS A 153 -0.05 6.52 20.03
N PRO A 154 -1.34 6.87 19.89
CA PRO A 154 -2.17 7.20 21.05
C PRO A 154 -2.30 6.02 22.02
N ASP A 155 -2.28 6.31 23.32
CA ASP A 155 -2.29 5.33 24.41
C ASP A 155 -3.45 4.32 24.30
N ASP A 156 -4.63 4.79 23.89
CA ASP A 156 -5.82 3.96 23.67
C ASP A 156 -5.58 2.79 22.71
N TRP A 157 -4.64 2.94 21.77
CA TRP A 157 -4.29 1.93 20.78
C TRP A 157 -3.04 1.12 21.14
N ILE A 158 -2.27 1.48 22.16
CA ILE A 158 -1.03 0.78 22.52
C ILE A 158 -1.33 -0.65 23.01
N VAL A 159 -2.44 -0.83 23.73
CA VAL A 159 -2.82 -2.15 24.28
C VAL A 159 -3.17 -3.13 23.16
N THR A 160 -3.97 -2.69 22.17
CA THR A 160 -4.47 -3.58 21.11
C THR A 160 -3.61 -3.57 19.85
N GLN A 161 -2.82 -2.51 19.63
CA GLN A 161 -2.02 -2.31 18.42
C GLN A 161 -0.60 -1.83 18.71
N GLY A 162 -0.07 -2.13 19.90
CA GLY A 162 1.34 -1.92 20.25
C GLY A 162 2.26 -2.95 19.60
N ASN A 163 3.57 -2.79 19.80
CA ASN A 163 4.59 -3.58 19.10
C ASN A 163 4.49 -5.09 19.33
N LYS A 164 4.09 -5.55 20.52
CA LYS A 164 3.87 -6.99 20.76
C LYS A 164 2.72 -7.54 19.93
N ALA A 165 1.59 -6.83 19.87
CA ALA A 165 0.43 -7.24 19.08
C ALA A 165 0.76 -7.25 17.58
N LEU A 166 1.48 -6.24 17.11
CA LEU A 166 1.94 -6.15 15.72
C LEU A 166 2.89 -7.29 15.33
N MET A 167 3.85 -7.62 16.18
CA MET A 167 4.78 -8.73 15.96
C MET A 167 4.04 -10.08 15.87
N LEU A 168 3.14 -10.35 16.81
CA LEU A 168 2.34 -11.59 16.81
C LEU A 168 1.41 -11.67 15.59
N TYR A 169 0.78 -10.56 15.22
CA TYR A 169 -0.06 -10.48 14.03
C TYR A 169 0.76 -10.74 12.76
N GLU A 170 1.97 -10.17 12.66
CA GLU A 170 2.87 -10.36 11.53
C GLU A 170 3.31 -11.82 11.37
N GLU A 171 3.72 -12.47 12.45
CA GLU A 171 4.09 -13.88 12.44
C GLU A 171 2.91 -14.77 12.01
N ALA A 172 1.72 -14.53 12.58
CA ALA A 172 0.52 -15.30 12.27
C ALA A 172 0.07 -15.10 10.81
N MET A 173 -0.01 -13.86 10.33
CA MET A 173 -0.37 -13.57 8.94
C MET A 173 0.66 -14.11 7.95
N GLY A 174 1.94 -14.18 8.31
CA GLY A 174 2.95 -14.81 7.46
C GLY A 174 2.70 -16.29 7.22
N ILE A 175 2.24 -17.03 8.23
CA ILE A 175 1.85 -18.44 8.10
C ILE A 175 0.59 -18.54 7.23
N LEU A 176 -0.43 -17.75 7.55
CA LEU A 176 -1.74 -17.81 6.88
C LEU A 176 -1.70 -17.36 5.41
N ALA A 177 -0.85 -16.38 5.07
CA ALA A 177 -0.61 -15.96 3.69
C ALA A 177 0.07 -17.09 2.90
N LYS A 178 1.07 -17.75 3.50
CA LYS A 178 1.79 -18.87 2.86
C LYS A 178 0.87 -20.05 2.58
N GLU A 179 -0.05 -20.39 3.48
CA GLU A 179 -1.08 -21.43 3.25
C GLU A 179 -1.98 -21.16 2.04
N ARG A 180 -2.06 -19.89 1.60
CA ARG A 180 -2.86 -19.43 0.45
C ARG A 180 -2.03 -19.20 -0.80
N ASP A 181 -0.77 -19.65 -0.82
CA ASP A 181 0.23 -19.40 -1.86
C ASP A 181 0.52 -17.91 -2.09
N ILE A 182 0.42 -17.09 -1.02
CA ILE A 182 0.72 -15.66 -1.04
C ILE A 182 2.05 -15.41 -0.34
N ALA A 183 2.95 -14.68 -1.00
CA ALA A 183 4.20 -14.25 -0.37
C ALA A 183 3.90 -13.28 0.78
N HIS A 184 4.81 -13.19 1.75
CA HIS A 184 4.61 -12.32 2.91
C HIS A 184 5.78 -11.35 3.08
N LEU A 185 5.46 -10.06 3.26
CA LEU A 185 6.39 -8.99 3.57
C LEU A 185 6.07 -8.41 4.95
N GLY A 186 6.83 -8.86 5.95
CA GLY A 186 6.83 -8.30 7.28
C GLY A 186 7.45 -6.90 7.30
N THR A 187 6.77 -5.91 7.88
CA THR A 187 7.31 -4.54 8.01
C THR A 187 7.55 -4.10 9.44
N TRP A 188 7.16 -4.90 10.45
CA TRP A 188 7.39 -4.56 11.84
C TRP A 188 8.89 -4.36 12.14
N ASN A 189 9.72 -5.35 11.81
CA ASN A 189 11.15 -5.32 12.17
C ASN A 189 11.89 -4.14 11.50
N MET A 190 11.67 -3.92 10.20
CA MET A 190 12.33 -2.82 9.47
C MET A 190 11.91 -1.43 9.99
N SER A 191 10.76 -1.33 10.66
CA SER A 191 10.19 -0.06 11.07
C SER A 191 10.30 0.22 12.56
N ILE A 192 10.82 -0.69 13.39
CA ILE A 192 10.83 -0.52 14.85
C ILE A 192 11.60 0.73 15.31
N GLN A 193 12.63 1.13 14.57
CA GLN A 193 13.46 2.32 14.86
C GLN A 193 13.22 3.49 13.91
N SER A 194 12.27 3.39 12.98
CA SER A 194 12.04 4.46 12.01
C SER A 194 11.12 5.56 12.54
N ASN A 195 11.25 6.74 11.97
CA ASN A 195 10.41 7.88 12.31
C ASN A 195 8.96 7.67 11.82
N LYS A 196 7.99 8.05 12.64
CA LYS A 196 6.55 8.03 12.36
C LYS A 196 5.91 9.25 12.99
N TYR A 197 5.41 10.18 12.18
CA TYR A 197 4.87 11.45 12.68
C TYR A 197 3.63 11.27 13.56
N ASP A 198 2.82 10.24 13.31
CA ASP A 198 1.59 9.90 14.07
C ASP A 198 1.70 8.56 14.82
N GLY A 199 2.91 8.02 14.91
CA GLY A 199 3.15 6.71 15.53
C GLY A 199 2.69 5.50 14.71
N VAL A 200 2.19 5.67 13.48
CA VAL A 200 1.69 4.58 12.63
C VAL A 200 2.34 4.62 11.24
N HIS A 201 2.37 5.78 10.61
CA HIS A 201 2.81 5.97 9.24
C HIS A 201 4.28 6.38 9.18
N LEU A 202 5.06 5.67 8.35
CA LEU A 202 6.46 6.03 8.11
C LEU A 202 6.59 7.34 7.33
N ASP A 203 7.72 8.00 7.51
CA ASP A 203 8.18 9.07 6.62
C ASP A 203 8.50 8.56 5.20
N MET A 204 8.86 9.47 4.29
CA MET A 204 9.22 9.13 2.91
C MET A 204 10.35 8.10 2.85
N ARG A 205 11.36 8.18 3.72
CA ARG A 205 12.52 7.26 3.70
C ARG A 205 12.07 5.84 3.99
N GLY A 206 11.26 5.65 5.04
CA GLY A 206 10.71 4.35 5.39
C GLY A 206 9.77 3.79 4.31
N ASN A 207 8.96 4.64 3.68
CA ASN A 207 8.07 4.19 2.59
C ASN A 207 8.82 3.88 1.29
N LEU A 208 9.90 4.60 0.97
CA LEU A 208 10.79 4.26 -0.16
C LEU A 208 11.48 2.92 0.05
N VAL A 209 11.93 2.59 1.27
CA VAL A 209 12.48 1.26 1.58
C VAL A 209 11.43 0.18 1.30
N LYS A 210 10.18 0.35 1.77
CA LYS A 210 9.10 -0.61 1.48
C LYS A 210 8.81 -0.73 -0.02
N ALA A 211 8.78 0.37 -0.76
CA ALA A 211 8.59 0.35 -2.20
C ALA A 211 9.73 -0.42 -2.90
N MET A 212 10.98 -0.22 -2.48
CA MET A 212 12.12 -0.98 -3.01
C MET A 212 12.04 -2.48 -2.65
N MET A 213 11.57 -2.84 -1.45
CA MET A 213 11.33 -4.25 -1.10
C MET A 213 10.26 -4.90 -1.99
N VAL A 214 9.19 -4.17 -2.29
CA VAL A 214 8.15 -4.60 -3.23
C VAL A 214 8.71 -4.74 -4.64
N LEU A 215 9.48 -3.77 -5.15
CA LEU A 215 10.11 -3.86 -6.47
C LEU A 215 11.09 -5.04 -6.56
N ASN A 216 11.87 -5.30 -5.51
CA ASN A 216 12.75 -6.46 -5.45
C ASN A 216 11.95 -7.76 -5.53
N TRP A 217 10.81 -7.86 -4.84
CA TRP A 217 9.92 -9.01 -4.97
C TRP A 217 9.32 -9.12 -6.37
N LEU A 218 8.83 -8.02 -6.95
CA LEU A 218 8.31 -8.00 -8.33
C LEU A 218 9.35 -8.50 -9.34
N ASN A 219 10.63 -8.15 -9.16
CA ASN A 219 11.73 -8.64 -10.00
C ASN A 219 11.99 -10.16 -9.88
N LEU A 220 11.50 -10.82 -8.82
CA LEU A 220 11.62 -12.28 -8.66
C LEU A 220 10.46 -13.06 -9.27
N VAL A 221 9.30 -12.40 -9.46
CA VAL A 221 8.05 -13.04 -9.91
C VAL A 221 7.62 -12.60 -11.31
N GLY A 222 8.31 -11.62 -11.90
CA GLY A 222 8.08 -11.07 -13.24
C GLY A 222 8.99 -11.65 -14.32
#